data_AF-A0AA39VMN7-F1
#
_entry.id   AF-A0AA39VMN7-F1
#
_cell.length_a   1.000
_cell.length_b   1.000
_cell.length_c   1.000
_cell.angle_alpha   90.00
_cell.angle_beta   90.00
_cell.angle_gamma   90.00
#
_symmetry.space_group_name_H-M   'P 1'
#
loop_
_entity.id
_entity.type
_entity.pdbx_description
1 polymer ?
#
loop_
_entity_poly.entity_id
_entity_poly.type
_entity_poly.pdbx_seq_one_letter_code
_entity_poly.pdbx_strand_id
1 'polypeptide(L)'
;MKRFEEMDDCFILDFNPYIDSINLHDHQNNTHVDGGRDGDDNKEVIRVIAEKGLVVCRDYPHPRNLCYKFPFDTTLHSDHCEQCYCYVCDTVAPCKFWGVDECKEAHCNALEDYTCYWRNQKNLIKQRNSDSVGPTDFDSFYCEME
;
A
#
# COMPACT_ATOMS: atom_id res chain seq x y z
N MET A 1 18.45 45.01 -17.97
CA MET A 1 17.64 44.57 -16.81
C MET A 1 16.28 44.14 -17.34
N LYS A 2 16.10 42.86 -17.63
CA LYS A 2 14.77 42.28 -17.91
C LYS A 2 14.48 41.30 -16.79
N ARG A 3 13.39 41.61 -16.11
CA ARG A 3 12.90 41.12 -14.83
C ARG A 3 12.64 39.62 -14.95
N PHE A 4 13.12 38.84 -13.99
CA PHE A 4 12.74 37.43 -13.82
C PHE A 4 11.21 37.37 -13.69
N GLU A 5 10.54 36.73 -14.66
CA GLU A 5 9.21 36.17 -14.44
C GLU A 5 9.45 34.73 -13.95
N GLU A 6 9.71 34.61 -12.66
CA GLU A 6 9.53 33.37 -11.91
C GLU A 6 8.02 33.08 -11.96
N MET A 7 7.59 32.32 -12.95
CA MET A 7 6.22 31.82 -13.00
C MET A 7 6.11 30.75 -11.93
N ASP A 8 5.31 31.04 -10.90
CA ASP A 8 4.99 30.16 -9.80
C ASP A 8 4.56 28.77 -10.31
N ASP A 9 5.46 27.78 -10.18
CA ASP A 9 5.26 26.38 -10.57
C ASP A 9 4.21 25.64 -9.69
N CYS A 10 3.53 26.38 -8.80
CA CYS A 10 2.58 25.87 -7.83
C CYS A 10 1.33 26.77 -7.78
N PHE A 11 0.37 26.51 -8.67
CA PHE A 11 -0.95 27.13 -8.58
C PHE A 11 -1.75 26.50 -7.44
N ILE A 12 -2.09 27.31 -6.44
CA ILE A 12 -3.03 26.92 -5.40
C ILE A 12 -4.42 26.89 -6.02
N LEU A 13 -5.02 25.70 -6.07
CA LEU A 13 -6.39 25.53 -6.55
C LEU A 13 -7.36 26.25 -5.59
N ASP A 14 -8.36 26.91 -6.16
CA ASP A 14 -9.48 27.54 -5.45
C ASP A 14 -10.48 26.53 -4.89
N PHE A 15 -10.35 25.26 -5.28
CA PHE A 15 -11.04 24.11 -4.71
C PHE A 15 -10.05 23.10 -4.13
N ASN A 16 -10.44 22.38 -3.08
CA ASN A 16 -9.63 21.30 -2.53
C ASN A 16 -9.94 20.00 -3.32
N PRO A 17 -8.99 19.49 -4.12
CA PRO A 17 -9.21 18.33 -4.99
C PRO A 17 -9.40 17.01 -4.22
N TYR A 18 -9.29 17.04 -2.89
CA TYR A 18 -9.50 15.88 -2.02
C TYR A 18 -10.86 15.92 -1.29
N ILE A 19 -11.66 16.99 -1.41
CA ILE A 19 -12.98 17.08 -0.75
C ILE A 19 -13.97 16.10 -1.40
N ASP A 20 -13.90 15.94 -2.71
CA ASP A 20 -14.56 14.86 -3.43
C ASP A 20 -13.52 13.78 -3.63
N SER A 21 -13.43 12.82 -2.71
CA SER A 21 -12.49 11.71 -2.82
C SER A 21 -12.74 10.93 -4.12
N ILE A 22 -12.02 11.30 -5.18
CA ILE A 22 -11.85 10.45 -6.36
C ILE A 22 -11.19 9.19 -5.81
N ASN A 23 -12.01 8.17 -5.56
CA ASN A 23 -11.56 6.93 -4.96
C ASN A 23 -10.81 6.15 -6.04
N LEU A 24 -9.55 6.54 -6.29
CA LEU A 24 -8.64 5.90 -7.24
C LEU A 24 -8.30 4.45 -6.86
N HIS A 25 -8.74 4.03 -5.67
CA HIS A 25 -8.51 2.72 -5.06
C HIS A 25 -9.72 1.79 -5.18
N ASP A 26 -10.77 2.16 -5.93
CA ASP A 26 -11.93 1.28 -6.11
C ASP A 26 -11.70 0.29 -7.26
N HIS A 27 -11.51 -0.99 -6.91
CA HIS A 27 -10.89 -2.01 -7.76
C HIS A 27 -11.74 -2.60 -8.88
N GLN A 28 -13.00 -2.22 -9.01
CA GLN A 28 -13.94 -3.01 -9.83
C GLN A 28 -14.68 -2.25 -10.91
N ASN A 29 -14.46 -0.95 -11.09
CA ASN A 29 -15.14 -0.22 -12.14
C ASN A 29 -14.17 0.70 -12.87
N ASN A 30 -14.01 0.45 -14.19
CA ASN A 30 -14.23 1.55 -15.14
C ASN A 30 -15.37 2.38 -14.58
N THR A 31 -15.14 3.56 -14.01
CA THR A 31 -16.12 4.30 -13.19
C THR A 31 -17.41 4.59 -13.96
N HIS A 32 -18.30 3.61 -14.03
CA HIS A 32 -19.73 3.76 -14.12
C HIS A 32 -20.17 4.26 -12.77
N VAL A 33 -20.29 5.59 -12.68
CA VAL A 33 -21.19 6.21 -11.73
C VAL A 33 -22.60 5.90 -12.25
N ASP A 34 -23.08 4.67 -12.04
CA ASP A 34 -24.48 4.36 -12.30
C ASP A 34 -25.29 4.91 -11.14
N GLY A 35 -26.13 5.88 -11.50
CA GLY A 35 -26.83 6.77 -10.59
C GLY A 35 -27.85 6.06 -9.71
N GLY A 36 -27.97 6.58 -8.49
CA GLY A 36 -28.93 6.13 -7.50
C GLY A 36 -29.46 7.28 -6.64
N ARG A 37 -30.22 8.19 -7.29
CA ARG A 37 -31.27 9.07 -6.73
C ARG A 37 -30.86 10.10 -5.67
N ASP A 38 -30.57 11.32 -6.13
CA ASP A 38 -31.49 12.46 -6.00
C ASP A 38 -30.89 13.66 -6.75
N GLY A 39 -31.74 14.41 -7.44
CA GLY A 39 -31.38 15.25 -8.58
C GLY A 39 -30.43 16.41 -8.29
N ASP A 40 -29.30 16.42 -8.99
CA ASP A 40 -28.61 17.63 -9.44
C ASP A 40 -27.66 17.27 -10.61
N ASP A 41 -27.95 17.81 -11.80
CA ASP A 41 -27.53 17.34 -13.13
C ASP A 41 -26.12 17.81 -13.55
N ASN A 42 -25.15 17.89 -12.63
CA ASN A 42 -23.77 18.30 -12.95
C ASN A 42 -22.70 17.57 -12.12
N LYS A 43 -22.66 16.23 -12.18
CA LYS A 43 -21.49 15.48 -11.69
C LYS A 43 -20.68 14.99 -12.87
N GLU A 44 -19.60 15.71 -13.19
CA GLU A 44 -18.63 15.30 -14.20
C GLU A 44 -18.00 13.96 -13.81
N VAL A 45 -18.20 12.92 -14.63
CA VAL A 45 -17.65 11.58 -14.39
C VAL A 45 -16.26 11.50 -15.01
N ILE A 46 -15.23 11.41 -14.16
CA ILE A 46 -13.85 11.21 -14.61
C ILE A 46 -13.58 9.71 -14.79
N ARG A 47 -13.14 9.32 -16.00
CA ARG A 47 -12.73 7.94 -16.35
C ARG A 47 -11.32 7.92 -16.91
N VAL A 48 -10.52 6.95 -16.48
CA VAL A 48 -9.24 6.64 -17.12
C VAL A 48 -9.50 5.87 -18.41
N ILE A 49 -9.26 6.49 -19.56
CA ILE A 49 -9.53 5.90 -20.89
C ILE A 49 -8.35 5.13 -21.47
N ALA A 50 -7.14 5.38 -20.96
CA ALA A 50 -5.92 4.70 -21.36
C ALA A 50 -4.82 4.92 -20.31
N GLU A 51 -3.93 3.95 -20.18
CA GLU A 51 -2.71 4.04 -19.40
C GLU A 51 -1.55 3.55 -20.28
N LYS A 52 -0.38 4.18 -20.17
CA LYS A 52 0.83 3.77 -20.90
C LYS A 52 2.04 3.86 -19.99
N GLY A 53 2.76 2.75 -19.83
CA GLY A 53 3.98 2.67 -19.04
C GLY A 53 3.87 1.65 -17.90
N LEU A 54 4.86 1.66 -17.01
CA LEU A 54 4.89 0.86 -15.80
C LEU A 54 4.42 1.72 -14.62
N VAL A 55 3.55 1.17 -13.78
CA VAL A 55 3.08 1.80 -12.55
C VAL A 55 3.80 1.18 -11.37
N VAL A 56 4.56 2.00 -10.62
CA VAL A 56 5.42 1.55 -9.52
C VAL A 56 4.69 0.65 -8.52
N CYS A 57 3.52 1.08 -8.05
CA CYS A 57 2.72 0.38 -7.04
C CYS A 57 1.89 -0.79 -7.57
N ARG A 58 2.02 -1.14 -8.85
CA ARG A 58 1.27 -2.24 -9.49
C ARG A 58 2.21 -3.26 -10.14
N ASP A 59 3.25 -2.77 -10.81
CA ASP A 59 4.07 -3.54 -11.74
C ASP A 59 5.47 -3.85 -11.20
N TYR A 60 5.85 -3.29 -10.04
CA TYR A 60 7.14 -3.56 -9.38
C TYR A 60 6.95 -4.20 -7.99
N PRO A 61 7.96 -4.94 -7.51
CA PRO A 61 7.98 -5.44 -6.14
C PRO A 61 7.72 -4.32 -5.13
N HIS A 62 6.73 -4.52 -4.27
CA HIS A 62 6.22 -3.47 -3.39
C HIS A 62 5.65 -4.06 -2.09
N PRO A 63 5.74 -3.33 -0.98
CA PRO A 63 5.13 -3.74 0.28
C PRO A 63 3.60 -3.65 0.21
N ARG A 64 2.91 -4.38 1.09
CA ARG A 64 1.45 -4.54 1.07
C ARG A 64 0.69 -3.22 1.20
N ASN A 65 1.20 -2.28 1.99
CA ASN A 65 0.60 -0.96 2.17
C ASN A 65 0.62 -0.10 0.90
N LEU A 66 1.47 -0.43 -0.08
CA LEU A 66 1.54 0.26 -1.36
C LEU A 66 0.82 -0.52 -2.46
N CYS A 67 0.15 -1.63 -2.14
CA CYS A 67 -0.46 -2.45 -3.16
C CYS A 67 -1.59 -1.72 -3.88
N TYR A 68 -1.38 -1.41 -5.16
CA TYR A 68 -2.44 -0.80 -5.93
C TYR A 68 -3.60 -1.77 -6.08
N LYS A 69 -3.38 -3.06 -6.38
CA LYS A 69 -4.45 -4.07 -6.63
C LYS A 69 -5.30 -4.42 -5.41
N PHE A 70 -4.73 -4.30 -4.22
CA PHE A 70 -5.38 -4.60 -2.95
C PHE A 70 -5.15 -3.43 -2.01
N PRO A 71 -6.02 -2.42 -2.01
CA PRO A 71 -5.93 -1.26 -1.16
C PRO A 71 -5.76 -1.63 0.31
N PHE A 72 -4.82 -1.00 1.00
CA PHE A 72 -4.59 -1.33 2.40
C PHE A 72 -5.80 -1.04 3.29
N ASP A 73 -6.51 0.06 3.02
CA ASP A 73 -7.63 0.51 3.87
C ASP A 73 -8.97 -0.20 3.60
N THR A 74 -9.13 -0.89 2.46
CA THR A 74 -10.43 -1.45 2.04
C THR A 74 -10.43 -2.96 1.83
N THR A 75 -9.25 -3.60 1.78
CA THR A 75 -9.12 -5.05 1.58
C THR A 75 -8.44 -5.69 2.78
N LEU A 76 -8.58 -7.01 2.93
CA LEU A 76 -7.95 -7.71 4.04
C LEU A 76 -6.43 -7.59 3.92
N HIS A 77 -5.74 -7.40 5.04
CA HIS A 77 -4.27 -7.27 5.01
C HIS A 77 -3.59 -8.58 4.61
N SER A 78 -4.28 -9.72 4.71
CA SER A 78 -3.86 -11.03 4.20
C SER A 78 -3.82 -11.08 2.67
N ASP A 79 -4.66 -10.31 1.98
CA ASP A 79 -4.70 -10.27 0.52
C ASP A 79 -3.39 -9.72 -0.04
N HIS A 80 -2.97 -10.23 -1.20
CA HIS A 80 -1.71 -9.82 -1.84
C HIS A 80 -1.76 -10.12 -3.33
N CYS A 81 -1.00 -9.36 -4.11
CA CYS A 81 -0.82 -9.63 -5.54
C CYS A 81 0.55 -10.23 -5.84
N GLU A 82 0.77 -10.64 -7.09
CA GLU A 82 2.02 -11.27 -7.55
C GLU A 82 3.27 -10.40 -7.36
N GLN A 83 3.11 -9.08 -7.28
CA GLN A 83 4.21 -8.14 -7.05
C GLN A 83 4.37 -7.79 -5.57
N CYS A 84 3.48 -8.25 -4.68
CA CYS A 84 3.60 -7.97 -3.25
C CYS A 84 4.82 -8.69 -2.66
N TYR A 85 5.46 -8.02 -1.71
CA TYR A 85 6.70 -8.45 -1.12
C TYR A 85 6.70 -8.28 0.40
N CYS A 86 7.27 -9.26 1.10
CA CYS A 86 7.49 -9.17 2.54
C CYS A 86 8.78 -8.39 2.82
N TYR A 87 8.62 -7.15 3.29
CA TYR A 87 9.74 -6.28 3.70
C TYR A 87 10.69 -6.94 4.70
N VAL A 88 10.12 -7.72 5.63
CA VAL A 88 10.83 -8.32 6.77
C VAL A 88 11.63 -9.55 6.34
N CYS A 89 11.01 -10.47 5.61
CA CYS A 89 11.63 -11.73 5.17
C CYS A 89 12.43 -11.60 3.87
N ASP A 90 12.32 -10.47 3.17
CA ASP A 90 12.95 -10.25 1.88
C ASP A 90 12.54 -11.31 0.83
N THR A 91 11.23 -11.66 0.79
CA THR A 91 10.66 -12.70 -0.09
C THR A 91 9.31 -12.27 -0.66
N VAL A 92 8.92 -12.87 -1.80
CA VAL A 92 7.59 -12.65 -2.41
C VAL A 92 6.50 -13.03 -1.42
N ALA A 93 5.45 -12.20 -1.33
CA ALA A 93 4.32 -12.48 -0.45
C ALA A 93 3.51 -13.69 -0.97
N PRO A 94 2.98 -14.55 -0.08
CA PRO A 94 3.01 -14.44 1.38
C PRO A 94 4.21 -15.19 1.97
N CYS A 95 4.79 -14.64 3.05
CA CYS A 95 5.74 -15.38 3.89
C CYS A 95 5.01 -16.15 5.01
N LYS A 96 5.73 -16.97 5.79
CA LYS A 96 5.16 -17.75 6.92
C LYS A 96 4.39 -16.90 7.95
N PHE A 97 4.81 -15.65 8.17
CA PHE A 97 4.20 -14.72 9.15
C PHE A 97 3.33 -13.65 8.47
N TRP A 98 2.88 -13.91 7.24
CA TRP A 98 2.02 -13.00 6.50
C TRP A 98 0.57 -13.12 6.96
N GLY A 99 -0.11 -11.99 7.14
CA GLY A 99 -1.56 -11.98 7.36
C GLY A 99 -2.04 -12.81 8.57
N VAL A 100 -1.20 -12.99 9.59
CA VAL A 100 -1.60 -13.68 10.83
C VAL A 100 -2.71 -12.85 11.47
N ASP A 101 -3.93 -13.42 11.49
CA ASP A 101 -5.19 -12.73 11.71
C ASP A 101 -5.12 -11.73 12.88
N GLU A 102 -5.47 -10.48 12.58
CA GLU A 102 -5.54 -9.31 13.50
C GLU A 102 -4.25 -8.98 14.28
N CYS A 103 -3.14 -9.65 13.99
CA CYS A 103 -1.88 -9.38 14.64
C CYS A 103 -1.26 -8.09 14.05
N LYS A 104 -1.07 -7.08 14.90
CA LYS A 104 -0.32 -5.86 14.52
C LYS A 104 1.10 -6.17 14.06
N GLU A 105 1.65 -7.31 14.49
CA GLU A 105 2.97 -7.82 14.15
C GLU A 105 2.98 -8.75 12.92
N ALA A 106 1.83 -8.94 12.25
CA ALA A 106 1.80 -9.63 10.97
C ALA A 106 2.65 -8.88 9.93
N HIS A 107 3.45 -9.61 9.16
CA HIS A 107 4.42 -9.01 8.22
C HIS A 107 3.78 -8.22 7.08
N CYS A 108 2.47 -8.40 6.84
CA CYS A 108 1.70 -7.58 5.89
C CYS A 108 1.54 -6.12 6.37
N ASN A 109 1.72 -5.85 7.67
CA ASN A 109 1.67 -4.51 8.27
C ASN A 109 3.05 -3.83 8.31
N ALA A 110 4.09 -4.47 7.76
CA ALA A 110 5.44 -3.95 7.81
C ALA A 110 5.61 -2.70 6.96
N LEU A 111 5.84 -1.57 7.65
CA LEU A 111 6.10 -0.26 7.07
C LEU A 111 7.54 0.15 7.38
N GLU A 112 8.35 0.41 6.36
CA GLU A 112 9.76 0.78 6.48
C GLU A 112 9.97 2.04 7.35
N ASP A 113 9.06 3.01 7.22
CA ASP A 113 9.21 4.33 7.83
C ASP A 113 8.46 4.50 9.16
N TYR A 114 7.57 3.56 9.51
CA TYR A 114 6.64 3.77 10.63
C TYR A 114 7.24 3.39 11.99
N THR A 115 8.10 2.38 12.08
CA THR A 115 8.68 1.94 13.36
C THR A 115 10.10 1.38 13.24
N CYS A 116 10.92 1.61 14.28
CA CYS A 116 12.20 0.93 14.41
C CYS A 116 12.06 -0.60 14.58
N TYR A 117 10.88 -1.07 15.00
CA TYR A 117 10.55 -2.49 15.16
C TYR A 117 10.78 -3.28 13.86
N TRP A 118 10.20 -2.84 12.73
CA TRP A 118 10.31 -3.58 11.46
C TRP A 118 11.74 -3.63 10.92
N ARG A 119 12.48 -2.53 11.06
CA ARG A 119 13.90 -2.47 10.71
C ARG A 119 14.71 -3.47 11.53
N ASN A 120 14.43 -3.57 12.83
CA ASN A 120 15.09 -4.53 13.71
C ASN A 120 14.74 -5.97 13.33
N GLN A 121 13.46 -6.29 13.10
CA GLN A 121 13.02 -7.62 12.64
C GLN A 121 13.73 -8.04 11.35
N LYS A 122 13.79 -7.15 10.35
CA LYS A 122 14.51 -7.39 9.09
C LYS A 122 16.00 -7.67 9.32
N ASN A 123 16.65 -6.91 10.19
CA ASN A 123 18.07 -7.11 10.51
C ASN A 123 18.32 -8.45 11.22
N LEU A 124 17.44 -8.86 12.14
CA LEU A 124 17.53 -10.16 12.81
C LEU A 124 17.42 -11.32 11.83
N ILE A 125 16.51 -11.24 10.86
CA ILE A 125 16.38 -12.27 9.81
C ILE A 125 17.61 -12.30 8.91
N LYS A 126 18.15 -11.13 8.52
CA LYS A 126 19.38 -11.06 7.73
C LYS A 126 20.57 -11.71 8.44
N GLN A 127 20.73 -11.47 9.74
CA GLN A 127 21.77 -12.10 10.55
C GLN A 127 21.58 -13.63 10.64
N ARG A 128 20.34 -14.09 10.88
CA ARG A 128 20.02 -15.52 10.88
C ARG A 128 20.28 -16.21 9.54
N ASN A 129 20.03 -15.52 8.42
CA ASN A 129 20.28 -16.06 7.09
C ASN A 129 21.78 -16.10 6.75
N SER A 130 22.61 -15.24 7.34
CA SER A 130 24.08 -15.33 7.24
C SER A 130 24.68 -16.37 8.19
N ASP A 131 24.01 -16.64 9.32
CA ASP A 131 24.42 -17.60 10.32
C ASP A 131 23.64 -18.92 10.14
N SER A 132 24.01 -19.71 9.14
CA SER A 132 23.43 -21.05 8.95
C SER A 132 23.84 -22.00 10.08
N VAL A 133 23.18 -21.93 11.24
CA VAL A 133 23.17 -22.97 12.29
C VAL A 133 21.75 -23.12 12.86
N GLY A 134 21.10 -24.21 12.44
CA GLY A 134 20.15 -25.01 13.25
C GLY A 134 18.78 -24.42 13.62
N PRO A 135 17.71 -25.23 13.62
CA PRO A 135 16.36 -24.76 13.94
C PRO A 135 16.26 -24.55 15.45
N THR A 136 15.92 -23.34 15.87
CA THR A 136 15.25 -23.18 17.16
C THR A 136 13.77 -22.96 16.87
N ASP A 137 12.98 -23.97 17.21
CA ASP A 137 11.54 -23.85 17.40
C ASP A 137 11.30 -22.63 18.29
N PHE A 138 10.68 -21.62 17.71
CA PHE A 138 9.99 -20.58 18.44
C PHE A 138 8.56 -20.53 17.91
N ASP A 139 7.90 -21.68 17.98
CA ASP A 139 6.47 -21.66 18.25
C ASP A 139 6.27 -21.03 19.63
N SER A 140 5.23 -20.22 19.74
CA SER A 140 4.75 -19.58 20.96
C SER A 140 5.63 -18.47 21.50
N PHE A 141 5.37 -17.22 21.10
CA PHE A 141 5.29 -16.14 22.08
C PHE A 141 4.29 -15.07 21.62
N TYR A 142 3.11 -15.13 22.25
CA TYR A 142 2.16 -14.05 22.48
C TYR A 142 1.34 -13.53 21.29
N CYS A 143 0.28 -14.28 20.98
CA CYS A 143 -1.03 -13.72 20.62
C CYS A 143 -2.04 -13.90 21.79
N GLU A 144 -1.56 -13.94 23.03
CA GLU A 144 -2.39 -13.95 24.23
C GLU A 144 -2.10 -12.71 25.06
N MET A 145 -2.81 -11.61 24.79
CA MET A 145 -3.23 -10.68 25.83
C MET A 145 -4.54 -10.04 25.35
N GLU A 146 -5.60 -10.43 26.07
CA GLU A 146 -6.99 -9.94 26.14
C GLU A 146 -7.35 -8.64 25.41
#